data_AF-A0A838ZTS9-F1
#
_entry.id   AF-A0A838ZTS9-F1
#
_cell.length_a   1.000
_cell.length_b   1.000
_cell.length_c   1.000
_cell.angle_alpha   90.00
_cell.angle_beta   90.00
_cell.angle_gamma   90.00
#
_symmetry.space_group_name_H-M   'P 1'
#
loop_
_entity.id
_entity.type
_entity.pdbx_description
1 polymer ?
#
loop_
_entity_poly.entity_id
_entity_poly.type
_entity_poly.pdbx_seq_one_letter_code
_entity_poly.pdbx_strand_id
1 'polypeptide(L)'
;METIKKVRKELIDKVYKNRGSFLALEKFGRSKNISDYSEEEINEMILGIYRHKMMLLVDGDYFIDMNKVIRAECELVDVSYLKKLSLEDYKNNLHNSLSNIRTFYVKDYFLVTDHPEKGIEKHKITRFLSKVGFLKKGRGKNSTSFSIANTYDKLLFGEYPKDLYHPIKHYINGLFFNDDYYITDFEINSSFEFIK
;
A
#
# COMPACT_ATOMS: atom_id res chain seq x y z
N MET A 1 -0.47 14.72 6.98
CA MET A 1 0.41 13.78 6.27
C MET A 1 0.64 12.61 7.21
N GLU A 2 0.14 11.41 6.89
CA GLU A 2 0.47 10.22 7.68
C GLU A 2 1.98 9.96 7.54
N THR A 3 2.66 9.77 8.67
CA THR A 3 4.10 9.54 8.71
C THR A 3 4.40 8.09 8.36
N ILE A 4 5.13 7.88 7.26
CA ILE A 4 5.72 6.57 6.96
C ILE A 4 6.54 6.09 8.16
N LYS A 5 6.58 4.77 8.35
CA LYS A 5 7.31 4.15 9.46
C LYS A 5 8.76 4.65 9.49
N LYS A 6 9.17 5.19 10.65
CA LYS A 6 10.56 5.54 10.89
C LYS A 6 11.39 4.27 11.07
N VAL A 7 12.42 4.13 10.27
CA VAL A 7 13.45 3.10 10.44
C VAL A 7 14.30 3.44 11.66
N ARG A 8 15.00 2.43 12.18
CA ARG A 8 15.83 2.62 13.37
C ARG A 8 17.02 3.52 13.04
N LYS A 9 17.39 4.41 13.97
CA LYS A 9 18.47 5.38 13.77
C LYS A 9 19.80 4.71 13.42
N GLU A 10 20.09 3.55 14.00
CA GLU A 10 21.33 2.81 13.72
C GLU A 10 21.43 2.38 12.25
N LEU A 11 20.29 2.16 11.58
CA LEU A 11 20.28 1.83 10.15
C LEU A 11 20.59 3.07 9.31
N ILE A 12 20.06 4.24 9.68
CA ILE A 12 20.36 5.53 9.04
C ILE A 12 21.84 5.87 9.21
N ASP A 13 22.38 5.76 10.42
CA ASP A 13 23.80 5.98 10.70
C ASP A 13 24.68 5.03 9.87
N LYS A 14 24.24 3.77 9.71
CA LYS A 14 24.92 2.79 8.86
C LYS A 14 24.87 3.17 7.37
N VAL A 15 23.79 3.79 6.88
CA VAL A 15 23.75 4.35 5.51
C VAL A 15 24.83 5.41 5.36
N TYR A 16 24.87 6.41 6.25
CA TYR A 16 25.86 7.49 6.18
C TYR A 16 27.29 6.96 6.26
N LYS A 17 27.58 6.05 7.20
CA LYS A 17 28.90 5.43 7.38
C LYS A 17 29.37 4.67 6.13
N ASN A 18 28.46 3.98 5.45
CA ASN A 18 28.76 3.22 4.23
C ASN A 18 28.52 4.02 2.94
N ARG A 19 28.35 5.35 3.05
CA ARG A 19 28.11 6.25 1.91
C ARG A 19 26.94 5.80 1.02
N GLY A 20 25.92 5.18 1.61
CA GLY A 20 24.73 4.72 0.91
C GLY A 20 24.95 3.59 -0.10
N SER A 21 25.99 2.77 0.05
CA SER A 21 26.35 1.72 -0.90
C SER A 21 25.24 0.70 -1.25
N PHE A 22 24.26 0.52 -0.37
CA PHE A 22 23.11 -0.38 -0.59
C PHE A 22 21.83 0.35 -1.04
N LEU A 23 21.92 1.65 -1.29
CA LEU A 23 20.85 2.46 -1.85
C LEU A 23 21.09 2.67 -3.35
N ALA A 24 20.03 2.88 -4.12
CA ALA A 24 20.08 3.16 -5.54
C ALA A 24 20.36 4.66 -5.84
N LEU A 25 21.23 5.29 -5.06
CA LEU A 25 21.53 6.73 -5.13
C LEU A 25 22.05 7.15 -6.49
N GLU A 26 22.96 6.37 -7.06
CA GLU A 26 23.56 6.70 -8.36
C GLU A 26 22.54 6.74 -9.50
N LYS A 27 21.47 5.94 -9.37
CA LYS A 27 20.42 5.83 -10.39
C LYS A 27 19.27 6.80 -10.14
N PHE A 28 18.80 6.86 -8.90
CA PHE A 28 17.51 7.49 -8.56
C PHE A 28 17.62 8.61 -7.51
N GLY A 29 18.81 8.83 -6.97
CA GLY A 29 19.07 9.94 -6.05
C GLY A 29 19.05 11.30 -6.76
N ARG A 30 18.75 12.37 -5.99
CA ARG A 30 18.94 13.76 -6.45
C ARG A 30 20.41 14.19 -6.47
N SER A 31 21.24 13.51 -5.68
CA SER A 31 22.70 13.69 -5.60
C SER A 31 23.40 12.34 -5.41
N LYS A 32 24.66 12.26 -5.84
CA LYS A 32 25.52 11.10 -5.56
C LYS A 32 26.11 11.14 -4.14
N ASN A 33 26.10 12.30 -3.48
CA ASN A 33 26.65 12.46 -2.14
C ASN A 33 25.58 12.20 -1.08
N ILE A 34 25.81 11.21 -0.22
CA ILE A 34 24.87 10.86 0.86
C ILE A 34 24.64 12.02 1.84
N SER A 35 25.65 12.87 2.04
CA SER A 35 25.57 14.00 2.98
C SER A 35 24.61 15.09 2.53
N ASP A 36 24.17 15.06 1.27
CA ASP A 36 23.23 16.05 0.76
C ASP A 36 21.79 15.76 1.20
N TYR A 37 21.51 14.55 1.72
CA TYR A 37 20.18 14.06 2.06
C TYR A 37 19.85 14.20 3.55
N SER A 38 18.58 14.54 3.86
CA SER A 38 18.06 14.53 5.23
C SER A 38 17.81 13.10 5.74
N GLU A 39 17.69 12.94 7.07
CA GLU A 39 17.34 11.64 7.66
C GLU A 39 15.98 11.11 7.13
N GLU A 40 15.02 12.00 6.87
CA GLU A 40 13.73 11.61 6.27
C GLU A 40 13.88 11.08 4.84
N GLU A 41 14.71 11.72 4.01
CA GLU A 41 14.99 11.24 2.66
C GLU A 41 15.71 9.88 2.70
N ILE A 42 16.66 9.72 3.62
CA ILE A 42 17.32 8.42 3.81
C ILE A 42 16.35 7.35 4.29
N ASN A 43 15.43 7.69 5.21
CA ASN A 43 14.37 6.80 5.65
C ASN A 43 13.49 6.32 4.49
N GLU A 44 13.09 7.22 3.60
CA GLU A 44 12.34 6.90 2.38
C GLU A 44 13.14 5.99 1.45
N MET A 45 14.40 6.30 1.20
CA MET A 45 15.26 5.49 0.32
C MET A 45 15.49 4.08 0.84
N ILE A 46 15.64 3.91 2.16
CA ILE A 46 15.70 2.59 2.81
C ILE A 46 14.39 1.81 2.58
N LEU A 47 13.26 2.50 2.58
CA LEU A 47 11.95 1.92 2.28
C LEU A 47 11.72 1.72 0.77
N GLY A 48 12.66 2.12 -0.08
CA GLY A 48 12.61 1.95 -1.53
C GLY A 48 11.90 3.08 -2.27
N ILE A 49 11.73 4.24 -1.63
CA ILE A 49 11.02 5.40 -2.18
C ILE A 49 12.05 6.43 -2.66
N TYR A 50 11.98 6.81 -3.93
CA TYR A 50 12.81 7.85 -4.53
C TYR A 50 11.91 8.91 -5.20
N ARG A 51 11.33 9.81 -4.38
CA ARG A 51 10.35 10.81 -4.81
C ARG A 51 10.86 11.72 -5.93
N HIS A 52 12.10 12.19 -5.84
CA HIS A 52 12.66 13.11 -6.84
C HIS A 52 12.68 12.53 -8.26
N LYS A 53 12.88 11.22 -8.39
CA LYS A 53 12.87 10.52 -9.67
C LYS A 53 11.58 9.73 -9.92
N MET A 54 10.60 9.85 -9.03
CA MET A 54 9.33 9.13 -9.10
C MET A 54 9.52 7.61 -9.20
N MET A 55 10.49 7.04 -8.47
CA MET A 55 10.77 5.60 -8.52
C MET A 55 10.36 4.90 -7.22
N LEU A 56 9.71 3.74 -7.35
CA LEU A 56 9.33 2.87 -6.24
C LEU A 56 9.91 1.47 -6.39
N LEU A 57 10.60 0.97 -5.37
CA LEU A 57 11.04 -0.42 -5.28
C LEU A 57 9.85 -1.31 -4.90
N VAL A 58 9.42 -2.15 -5.83
CA VAL A 58 8.28 -3.06 -5.63
C VAL A 58 8.70 -4.42 -5.07
N ASP A 59 7.73 -5.30 -4.80
CA ASP A 59 7.97 -6.58 -4.13
C ASP A 59 8.87 -7.53 -4.94
N GLY A 60 8.94 -7.36 -6.26
CA GLY A 60 9.81 -8.14 -7.15
C GLY A 60 11.28 -7.70 -7.18
N ASP A 61 11.71 -6.81 -6.28
CA ASP A 61 13.09 -6.31 -6.19
C ASP A 61 13.56 -5.55 -7.45
N TYR A 62 12.65 -4.81 -8.08
CA TYR A 62 12.94 -3.84 -9.14
C TYR A 62 12.18 -2.53 -8.91
N PHE A 63 12.60 -1.49 -9.62
CA PHE A 63 11.97 -0.17 -9.53
C PHE A 63 10.98 0.04 -10.67
N ILE A 64 9.86 0.69 -10.38
CA ILE A 64 8.90 1.17 -11.38
C ILE A 64 8.86 2.70 -11.38
N ASP A 65 8.58 3.29 -12.54
CA ASP A 65 8.28 4.71 -12.67
C ASP A 65 6.83 4.97 -12.27
N MET A 66 6.64 5.74 -11.21
CA MET A 66 5.33 6.07 -10.66
C MET A 66 4.51 6.93 -11.63
N ASN A 67 5.14 7.71 -12.52
CA ASN A 67 4.41 8.47 -13.54
C ASN A 67 3.73 7.59 -14.59
N LYS A 68 4.08 6.29 -14.64
CA LYS A 68 3.49 5.30 -15.56
C LYS A 68 2.38 4.49 -14.92
N VAL A 69 2.11 4.71 -13.63
CA VAL A 69 1.06 3.98 -12.92
C VAL A 69 -0.29 4.59 -13.25
N ILE A 70 -1.19 3.75 -13.77
CA ILE A 70 -2.53 4.16 -14.21
C ILE A 70 -3.64 3.69 -13.28
N ARG A 71 -3.41 2.59 -12.55
CA ARG A 71 -4.40 1.93 -11.71
C ARG A 71 -3.76 1.25 -10.52
N ALA A 72 -4.52 1.11 -9.45
CA ALA A 72 -4.16 0.28 -8.31
C ALA A 72 -5.20 -0.82 -8.08
N GLU A 73 -4.79 -1.92 -7.46
CA GLU A 73 -5.69 -3.04 -7.21
C GLU A 73 -5.39 -3.70 -5.87
N CYS A 74 -6.38 -4.38 -5.28
CA CYS A 74 -6.14 -5.30 -4.17
C CYS A 74 -6.91 -6.62 -4.30
N GLU A 75 -6.39 -7.66 -3.67
CA GLU A 75 -7.02 -8.98 -3.56
C GLU A 75 -7.63 -9.15 -2.17
N LEU A 76 -8.94 -8.93 -2.03
CA LEU A 76 -9.65 -9.16 -0.77
C LEU A 76 -10.05 -10.64 -0.68
N VAL A 77 -9.65 -11.30 0.41
CA VAL A 77 -9.83 -12.74 0.56
C VAL A 77 -10.77 -13.15 1.70
N ASP A 78 -10.97 -12.31 2.70
CA ASP A 78 -11.90 -12.58 3.80
C ASP A 78 -12.34 -11.28 4.48
N VAL A 79 -13.40 -11.36 5.28
CA VAL A 79 -13.81 -10.30 6.21
C VAL A 79 -14.13 -10.91 7.58
N SER A 80 -13.97 -10.12 8.63
CA SER A 80 -14.55 -10.45 9.94
C SER A 80 -15.66 -9.47 10.27
N TYR A 81 -16.61 -9.93 11.08
CA TYR A 81 -17.81 -9.19 11.43
C TYR A 81 -17.75 -8.65 12.86
N LEU A 82 -18.44 -7.55 13.12
CA LEU A 82 -18.55 -6.95 14.46
C LEU A 82 -19.32 -7.86 15.42
N LYS A 83 -20.31 -8.58 14.89
CA LYS A 83 -21.17 -9.52 15.63
C LYS A 83 -21.20 -10.86 14.91
N LYS A 84 -21.57 -11.91 15.66
CA LYS A 84 -21.85 -13.21 15.06
C LYS A 84 -23.08 -13.09 14.18
N LEU A 85 -22.94 -13.41 12.90
CA LEU A 85 -24.03 -13.37 11.93
C LEU A 85 -25.05 -14.48 12.21
N SER A 86 -26.33 -14.11 12.14
CA SER A 86 -27.45 -15.03 12.17
C SER A 86 -27.69 -15.65 10.78
N LEU A 87 -28.46 -16.74 10.72
CA LEU A 87 -28.88 -17.32 9.44
C LEU A 87 -29.72 -16.33 8.61
N GLU A 88 -30.40 -15.39 9.27
CA GLU A 88 -31.23 -14.37 8.62
C GLU A 88 -30.37 -13.29 7.96
N ASP A 89 -29.22 -12.93 8.55
CA ASP A 89 -28.26 -12.00 7.95
C ASP A 89 -27.67 -12.54 6.63
N TYR A 90 -27.53 -13.87 6.53
CA TYR A 90 -27.15 -14.52 5.28
C TYR A 90 -28.28 -14.49 4.25
N LYS A 91 -29.51 -14.82 4.67
CA LYS A 91 -30.68 -14.83 3.78
C LYS A 91 -30.99 -13.45 3.19
N ASN A 92 -30.80 -12.39 3.98
CA ASN A 92 -31.09 -11.02 3.59
C ASN A 92 -29.87 -10.25 3.05
N ASN A 93 -28.73 -10.94 2.85
CA ASN A 93 -27.44 -10.37 2.42
C ASN A 93 -26.88 -9.24 3.32
N LEU A 94 -27.43 -9.06 4.52
CA LEU A 94 -27.00 -8.04 5.49
C LEU A 94 -25.59 -8.27 6.01
N HIS A 95 -25.09 -9.51 5.95
CA HIS A 95 -23.70 -9.81 6.28
C HIS A 95 -22.70 -9.02 5.44
N ASN A 96 -23.04 -8.68 4.19
CA ASN A 96 -22.19 -7.87 3.32
C ASN A 96 -22.41 -6.35 3.48
N SER A 97 -23.27 -5.93 4.40
CA SER A 97 -23.34 -4.53 4.80
C SER A 97 -22.00 -4.12 5.41
N LEU A 98 -21.43 -3.02 4.91
CA LEU A 98 -20.20 -2.46 5.46
C LEU A 98 -20.27 -2.28 6.98
N SER A 99 -21.43 -1.82 7.48
CA SER A 99 -21.64 -1.56 8.91
C SER A 99 -21.50 -2.80 9.79
N ASN A 100 -21.61 -4.00 9.22
CA ASN A 100 -21.43 -5.26 9.92
C ASN A 100 -19.98 -5.79 9.84
N ILE A 101 -19.18 -5.27 8.90
CA ILE A 101 -17.79 -5.68 8.71
C ILE A 101 -16.88 -4.93 9.69
N ARG A 102 -16.08 -5.69 10.42
CA ARG A 102 -15.08 -5.17 11.36
C ARG A 102 -13.71 -4.98 10.73
N THR A 103 -13.28 -5.94 9.91
CA THR A 103 -11.91 -5.98 9.37
C THR A 103 -11.92 -6.69 8.04
N PHE A 104 -11.25 -6.08 7.08
CA PHE A 104 -10.94 -6.65 5.77
C PHE A 104 -9.62 -7.41 5.83
N TYR A 105 -9.56 -8.57 5.18
CA TYR A 105 -8.35 -9.36 5.04
C TYR A 105 -7.91 -9.38 3.57
N VAL A 106 -6.80 -8.71 3.29
CA VAL A 106 -6.26 -8.53 1.95
C VAL A 106 -5.03 -9.42 1.79
N LYS A 107 -4.98 -10.18 0.70
CA LYS A 107 -3.82 -10.99 0.35
C LYS A 107 -2.73 -10.12 -0.24
N ASP A 108 -3.05 -9.37 -1.30
CA ASP A 108 -2.07 -8.58 -2.03
C ASP A 108 -2.60 -7.24 -2.53
N TYR A 109 -1.66 -6.30 -2.73
CA TYR A 109 -1.87 -5.01 -3.41
C TYR A 109 -0.97 -4.91 -4.62
N PHE A 110 -1.47 -4.24 -5.66
CA PHE A 110 -0.77 -4.04 -6.92
C PHE A 110 -0.89 -2.62 -7.43
N LEU A 111 0.11 -2.20 -8.20
CA LEU A 111 0.07 -1.05 -9.09
C LEU A 111 0.16 -1.56 -10.52
N VAL A 112 -0.65 -1.00 -11.42
CA VAL A 112 -0.64 -1.34 -12.84
C VAL A 112 -0.07 -0.18 -13.62
N THR A 113 0.88 -0.47 -14.51
CA THR A 113 1.51 0.51 -15.39
C THR A 113 1.02 0.35 -16.83
N ASP A 114 1.01 1.46 -17.58
CA ASP A 114 0.72 1.47 -19.02
C ASP A 114 1.95 1.07 -19.87
N HIS A 115 3.14 1.04 -19.26
CA HIS A 115 4.40 0.63 -19.90
C HIS A 115 5.05 -0.48 -19.05
N PRO A 116 5.05 -1.74 -19.53
CA PRO A 116 5.57 -2.86 -18.76
C PRO A 116 7.05 -2.67 -18.40
N GLU A 117 7.38 -2.76 -17.12
CA GLU A 117 8.77 -2.80 -16.66
C GLU A 117 9.25 -4.26 -16.69
N LYS A 118 10.25 -4.57 -17.52
CA LYS A 118 10.73 -5.95 -17.77
C LYS A 118 9.62 -6.91 -18.22
N GLY A 119 8.62 -6.41 -18.96
CA GLY A 119 7.49 -7.21 -19.44
C GLY A 119 6.42 -7.49 -18.36
N ILE A 120 6.48 -6.81 -17.22
CA ILE A 120 5.49 -6.92 -16.15
C ILE A 120 4.68 -5.63 -16.10
N GLU A 121 3.36 -5.72 -16.21
CA GLU A 121 2.45 -4.56 -16.09
C GLU A 121 1.88 -4.42 -14.68
N LYS A 122 1.62 -5.55 -14.02
CA LYS A 122 1.02 -5.61 -12.68
C LYS A 122 2.09 -5.86 -11.62
N HIS A 123 2.39 -4.83 -10.84
CA HIS A 123 3.49 -4.81 -9.88
C HIS A 123 2.98 -4.96 -8.46
N LYS A 124 3.39 -6.03 -7.78
CA LYS A 124 3.00 -6.28 -6.39
C LYS A 124 3.70 -5.30 -5.43
N ILE A 125 2.95 -4.69 -4.51
CA ILE A 125 3.45 -3.69 -3.54
C ILE A 125 3.09 -4.04 -2.08
N THR A 126 2.62 -5.25 -1.81
CA THR A 126 2.14 -5.66 -0.48
C THR A 126 3.25 -5.57 0.58
N ARG A 127 4.46 -6.05 0.26
CA ARG A 127 5.63 -5.99 1.15
C ARG A 127 6.09 -4.56 1.33
N PHE A 128 6.01 -3.72 0.30
CA PHE A 128 6.20 -2.27 0.44
C PHE A 128 5.23 -1.66 1.47
N LEU A 129 3.92 -1.86 1.29
CA LEU A 129 2.89 -1.32 2.18
C LEU A 129 3.02 -1.84 3.63
N SER A 130 3.52 -3.06 3.80
CA SER A 130 3.86 -3.58 5.14
C SER A 130 5.13 -2.94 5.72
N LYS A 131 6.17 -2.73 4.90
CA LYS A 131 7.44 -2.08 5.31
C LYS A 131 7.21 -0.64 5.78
N VAL A 132 6.40 0.14 5.06
CA VAL A 132 6.05 1.53 5.45
C VAL A 132 5.11 1.61 6.64
N GLY A 133 4.64 0.46 7.15
CA GLY A 133 3.91 0.33 8.41
C GLY A 133 2.39 0.40 8.29
N PHE A 134 1.84 0.47 7.07
CA PHE A 134 0.39 0.50 6.88
C PHE A 134 -0.24 -0.87 7.12
N LEU A 135 0.22 -1.90 6.39
CA LEU A 135 -0.37 -3.24 6.49
C LEU A 135 0.14 -4.01 7.72
N LYS A 136 -0.81 -4.47 8.53
CA LYS A 136 -0.57 -5.38 9.66
C LYS A 136 -0.93 -6.80 9.26
N LYS A 137 -0.19 -7.80 9.74
CA LYS A 137 -0.53 -9.21 9.50
C LYS A 137 -1.85 -9.57 10.18
N GLY A 138 -2.66 -10.36 9.50
CA GLY A 138 -3.83 -11.00 10.07
C GLY A 138 -3.45 -12.02 11.16
N ARG A 139 -4.45 -12.46 11.92
CA ARG A 139 -4.30 -13.38 13.05
C ARG A 139 -5.15 -14.62 12.85
N GLY A 140 -4.79 -15.72 13.54
CA GLY A 140 -5.54 -16.98 13.49
C GLY A 140 -5.64 -17.54 12.08
N LYS A 141 -6.86 -17.86 11.64
CA LYS A 141 -7.15 -18.39 10.29
C LYS A 141 -6.67 -17.48 9.15
N ASN A 142 -6.49 -16.18 9.40
CA ASN A 142 -6.13 -15.18 8.40
C ASN A 142 -4.64 -14.77 8.49
N SER A 143 -3.78 -15.61 9.08
CA SER A 143 -2.35 -15.34 9.29
C SER A 143 -1.52 -15.20 8.01
N THR A 144 -2.03 -15.68 6.88
CA THR A 144 -1.43 -15.56 5.54
C THR A 144 -1.84 -14.28 4.80
N SER A 145 -2.73 -13.47 5.38
CA SER A 145 -3.23 -12.20 4.83
C SER A 145 -2.84 -11.00 5.68
N PHE A 146 -3.12 -9.80 5.19
CA PHE A 146 -3.00 -8.54 5.92
C PHE A 146 -4.38 -8.04 6.36
N SER A 147 -4.45 -7.42 7.52
CA SER A 147 -5.70 -6.92 8.11
C SER A 147 -5.80 -5.40 8.00
N ILE A 148 -6.94 -4.91 7.54
CA ILE A 148 -7.32 -3.49 7.51
C ILE A 148 -8.63 -3.33 8.28
N ALA A 149 -8.64 -2.49 9.31
CA ALA A 149 -9.85 -2.23 10.07
C ALA A 149 -10.85 -1.45 9.20
N ASN A 150 -12.15 -1.75 9.34
CA ASN A 150 -13.20 -0.92 8.75
C ASN A 150 -13.44 0.27 9.68
N THR A 151 -12.79 1.40 9.41
CA THR A 151 -12.87 2.59 10.26
C THR A 151 -13.81 3.64 9.69
N TYR A 152 -13.93 3.72 8.36
CA TYR A 152 -14.78 4.72 7.73
C TYR A 152 -16.23 4.30 7.62
N ASP A 153 -16.50 3.00 7.52
CA ASP A 153 -17.83 2.43 7.28
C ASP A 153 -18.54 3.08 6.07
N LYS A 154 -17.77 3.33 5.00
CA LYS A 154 -18.21 4.06 3.81
C LYS A 154 -17.62 3.47 2.55
N LEU A 155 -18.43 3.42 1.50
CA LEU A 155 -17.96 3.20 0.13
C LEU A 155 -17.34 4.49 -0.43
N LEU A 156 -16.22 4.36 -1.14
CA LEU A 156 -15.67 5.40 -1.99
C LEU A 156 -16.31 5.28 -3.37
N PHE A 157 -16.80 6.39 -3.92
CA PHE A 157 -17.54 6.48 -5.18
C PHE A 157 -18.75 5.52 -5.31
N GLY A 158 -19.20 4.93 -4.20
CA GLY A 158 -20.29 3.94 -4.21
C GLY A 158 -19.86 2.53 -4.60
N GLU A 159 -18.58 2.29 -4.85
CA GLU A 159 -18.10 1.02 -5.44
C GLU A 159 -17.39 0.13 -4.42
N TYR A 160 -16.49 0.70 -3.61
CA TYR A 160 -15.63 -0.11 -2.74
C TYR A 160 -15.39 0.51 -1.36
N PRO A 161 -15.07 -0.30 -0.32
CA PRO A 161 -14.78 0.21 1.01
C PRO A 161 -13.62 1.20 1.00
N LYS A 162 -13.83 2.40 1.55
CA LYS A 162 -12.83 3.47 1.56
C LYS A 162 -11.52 3.07 2.25
N ASP A 163 -11.61 2.25 3.30
CA ASP A 163 -10.43 1.72 4.02
C ASP A 163 -9.49 0.92 3.11
N LEU A 164 -10.01 0.26 2.08
CA LEU A 164 -9.19 -0.56 1.15
C LEU A 164 -8.39 0.28 0.16
N TYR A 165 -8.85 1.49 -0.17
CA TYR A 165 -8.14 2.45 -1.01
C TYR A 165 -7.21 3.40 -0.23
N HIS A 166 -7.42 3.53 1.08
CA HIS A 166 -6.58 4.34 1.96
C HIS A 166 -5.05 4.13 1.80
N PRO A 167 -4.52 2.90 1.64
CA PRO A 167 -3.09 2.73 1.36
C PRO A 167 -2.63 3.41 0.06
N ILE A 168 -3.44 3.35 -1.00
CA ILE A 168 -3.13 4.02 -2.28
C ILE A 168 -3.17 5.52 -2.08
N LYS A 169 -4.24 6.03 -1.46
CA LYS A 169 -4.44 7.44 -1.15
C LYS A 169 -3.24 8.07 -0.44
N HIS A 170 -2.77 7.47 0.65
CA HIS A 170 -1.78 8.13 1.52
C HIS A 170 -0.34 7.66 1.28
N TYR A 171 -0.13 6.39 0.92
CA TYR A 171 1.21 5.80 0.80
C TYR A 171 1.69 5.65 -0.64
N ILE A 172 0.85 6.01 -1.62
CA ILE A 172 1.25 6.12 -3.03
C ILE A 172 1.00 7.56 -3.50
N ASN A 173 -0.28 7.94 -3.58
CA ASN A 173 -0.76 9.24 -4.04
C ASN A 173 -0.13 10.40 -3.24
N GLY A 174 -0.29 10.38 -1.92
CA GLY A 174 0.32 11.39 -1.03
C GLY A 174 1.85 11.44 -1.05
N LEU A 175 2.54 10.30 -1.24
CA LEU A 175 4.01 10.27 -1.21
C LEU A 175 4.65 10.77 -2.51
N PHE A 176 4.10 10.39 -3.66
CA PHE A 176 4.72 10.65 -4.95
C PHE A 176 4.15 11.89 -5.64
N PHE A 177 2.85 12.17 -5.48
CA PHE A 177 2.16 13.19 -6.28
C PHE A 177 1.69 14.38 -5.44
N ASN A 178 1.70 14.26 -4.11
CA ASN A 178 1.12 15.25 -3.20
C ASN A 178 -0.35 15.57 -3.54
N ASP A 179 -1.04 14.56 -4.09
CA ASP A 179 -2.45 14.59 -4.47
C ASP A 179 -3.06 13.26 -4.09
N ASP A 180 -3.98 13.29 -3.12
CA ASP A 180 -4.69 12.13 -2.57
C ASP A 180 -5.47 11.33 -3.64
N TYR A 181 -5.78 11.94 -4.78
CA TYR A 181 -6.60 11.36 -5.85
C TYR A 181 -5.91 11.42 -7.21
N TYR A 182 -4.58 11.26 -7.25
CA TYR A 182 -3.86 11.14 -8.52
C TYR A 182 -4.19 9.81 -9.23
N ILE A 183 -3.89 8.66 -8.61
CA ILE A 183 -4.37 7.35 -9.07
C ILE A 183 -5.74 7.12 -8.46
N THR A 184 -6.82 7.28 -9.24
CA THR A 184 -8.20 7.08 -8.79
C THR A 184 -8.79 5.74 -9.19
N ASP A 185 -8.34 5.18 -10.30
CA ASP A 185 -8.76 3.87 -10.78
C ASP A 185 -8.27 2.81 -9.78
N PHE A 186 -9.22 2.19 -9.08
CA PHE A 186 -8.96 1.21 -8.05
C PHE A 186 -9.92 0.04 -8.14
N GLU A 187 -9.37 -1.16 -8.32
CA GLU A 187 -10.17 -2.39 -8.40
C GLU A 187 -9.95 -3.28 -7.17
N ILE A 188 -11.04 -3.89 -6.71
CA ILE A 188 -10.99 -4.94 -5.69
C ILE A 188 -11.32 -6.28 -6.37
N ASN A 189 -10.32 -7.14 -6.44
CA ASN A 189 -10.48 -8.52 -6.84
C ASN A 189 -10.99 -9.33 -5.64
N SER A 190 -12.27 -9.70 -5.68
CA SER A 190 -13.00 -10.25 -4.54
C SER A 190 -14.24 -11.01 -4.97
N SER A 191 -14.67 -11.99 -4.18
CA SER A 191 -16.01 -12.62 -4.30
C SER A 191 -17.08 -11.93 -3.44
N PHE A 192 -16.72 -10.88 -2.70
CA PHE A 192 -17.63 -10.11 -1.85
C PHE A 192 -18.27 -8.96 -2.64
N GLU A 193 -19.59 -8.86 -2.58
CA GLU A 193 -20.36 -7.71 -3.07
C GLU A 193 -20.79 -6.87 -1.86
N PHE A 194 -20.29 -5.64 -1.75
CA PHE A 194 -20.59 -4.79 -0.60
C PHE A 194 -21.93 -4.08 -0.75
N ILE A 195 -22.69 -4.06 0.35
CA ILE A 195 -23.93 -3.30 0.44
C ILE A 195 -23.72 -2.16 1.43
N LYS A 196 -24.35 -1.01 1.14
CA LYS A 196 -24.34 0.16 2.00
C LYS A 196 -25.20 -0.04 3.24
#